data_AF-A0A2E2WSA5-F1
#
_entry.id   AF-A0A2E2WSA5-F1
#
_cell.length_a   1.000
_cell.length_b   1.000
_cell.length_c   1.000
_cell.angle_alpha   90.00
_cell.angle_beta   90.00
_cell.angle_gamma   90.00
#
_symmetry.space_group_name_H-M   'P 1'
#
loop_
_entity.id
_entity.type
_entity.pdbx_description
1 polymer ?
#
loop_
_entity_poly.entity_id
_entity_poly.type
_entity_poly.pdbx_seq_one_letter_code
_entity_poly.pdbx_strand_id
1 'polypeptide(L)'
;MIIKKIEDCEEYLISGNNSLSLRGSLIFISIISFISLFIAISFMFKGYWVILPFAGIEMILLAVMLLYCCHNNSMCERIRIFEDKVNISSKYRKNKGFFEVNKYWASVVLSKPKYKGYPHRLFIRYKGKEMEIGVMLEDKERLKLAAMLNTSLKKGIK
;
A
#
# COMPACT_ATOMS: atom_id res chain seq x y z
N MET A 1 -7.08 -7.37 -1.76
CA MET A 1 -6.19 -8.32 -1.06
C MET A 1 -5.71 -9.39 -2.03
N ILE A 2 -4.40 -9.64 -2.13
CA ILE A 2 -3.82 -10.68 -3.00
C ILE A 2 -3.26 -11.79 -2.11
N ILE A 3 -3.63 -13.03 -2.39
CA ILE A 3 -3.14 -14.23 -1.70
C ILE A 3 -2.16 -14.93 -2.62
N LYS A 4 -0.94 -15.14 -2.16
CA LYS A 4 0.06 -15.92 -2.89
C LYS A 4 0.52 -17.07 -2.00
N LYS A 5 0.37 -18.30 -2.50
CA LYS A 5 0.88 -19.49 -1.83
C LYS A 5 2.21 -19.86 -2.48
N ILE A 6 3.27 -19.80 -1.70
CA ILE A 6 4.61 -20.29 -2.07
C ILE A 6 4.76 -21.64 -1.37
N GLU A 7 5.55 -22.57 -1.95
CA GLU A 7 5.60 -24.00 -1.57
C GLU A 7 5.73 -24.27 -0.06
N ASP A 8 6.28 -23.33 0.72
CA ASP A 8 6.43 -23.44 2.18
C ASP A 8 5.95 -22.19 2.96
N CYS A 9 5.20 -21.29 2.31
CA CYS A 9 4.75 -20.04 2.93
C CYS A 9 3.42 -19.54 2.34
N GLU A 10 2.45 -19.26 3.21
CA GLU A 10 1.25 -18.50 2.84
C GLU A 10 1.52 -17.01 2.97
N GLU A 11 1.48 -16.27 1.86
CA GLU A 11 1.66 -14.83 1.82
C GLU A 11 0.33 -14.12 1.54
N TYR A 12 -0.07 -13.27 2.48
CA TYR A 12 -1.19 -12.37 2.35
C TYR A 12 -0.65 -10.95 2.12
N LEU A 13 -0.83 -10.44 0.90
CA LEU A 13 -0.46 -9.08 0.52
C LEU A 13 -1.71 -8.19 0.53
N ILE A 14 -1.70 -7.20 1.41
CA ILE A 14 -2.71 -6.17 1.53
C ILE A 14 -2.05 -4.88 1.04
N SER A 15 -2.21 -4.58 -0.24
CA SER A 15 -1.85 -3.29 -0.80
C SER A 15 -3.06 -2.37 -0.79
N GLY A 16 -2.85 -1.09 -0.49
CA GLY A 16 -3.86 -0.07 -0.76
C GLY A 16 -4.15 0.02 -2.27
N ASN A 17 -5.18 0.81 -2.63
CA ASN A 17 -5.43 1.08 -4.03
C ASN A 17 -4.28 1.94 -4.59
N ASN A 18 -3.33 1.27 -5.25
CA ASN A 18 -2.22 1.94 -5.91
C ASN A 18 -2.61 2.22 -7.36
N SER A 19 -3.56 3.16 -7.53
CA SER A 19 -4.13 3.50 -8.83
C SER A 19 -3.09 4.08 -9.79
N LEU A 20 -2.02 4.69 -9.25
CA LEU A 20 -0.94 5.27 -10.02
C LEU A 20 0.34 4.43 -9.91
N SER A 21 0.52 3.51 -10.86
CA SER A 21 1.82 2.86 -11.09
C SER A 21 2.85 3.93 -11.52
N LEU A 22 4.09 3.82 -11.03
CA LEU A 22 5.21 4.68 -11.45
C LEU A 22 5.37 4.72 -12.98
N ARG A 23 5.13 3.58 -13.65
CA ARG A 23 5.21 3.52 -15.12
C ARG A 23 4.08 4.31 -15.79
N GLY A 24 2.84 4.13 -15.33
CA GLY A 24 1.69 4.87 -15.87
C GLY A 24 1.79 6.38 -15.61
N SER A 25 2.30 6.73 -14.43
CA SER A 25 2.62 8.09 -14.02
C SER A 25 3.61 8.78 -14.96
N LEU A 26 4.71 8.10 -15.31
CA LEU A 26 5.70 8.61 -16.25
C LEU A 26 5.14 8.76 -17.66
N ILE A 27 4.33 7.81 -18.11
CA ILE A 27 3.66 7.89 -19.42
C ILE A 27 2.72 9.10 -19.46
N PHE A 28 1.93 9.30 -18.41
CA PHE A 28 1.02 10.45 -18.30
C PHE A 28 1.77 11.78 -18.36
N ILE A 29 2.85 11.93 -17.58
CA ILE A 29 3.69 13.14 -17.60
C ILE A 29 4.36 13.33 -18.97
N SER A 30 4.79 12.24 -19.62
CA SER A 30 5.42 12.31 -20.95
C SER A 30 4.44 12.85 -21.99
N ILE A 31 3.21 12.34 -22.01
CA ILE A 31 2.17 12.77 -22.95
C ILE A 31 1.81 14.25 -22.72
N ILE A 32 1.55 14.65 -21.48
CA ILE A 32 1.16 16.04 -21.19
C ILE A 32 2.32 17.02 -21.40
N SER A 33 3.56 16.61 -21.08
CA SER A 33 4.78 17.38 -21.37
C SER A 33 4.94 17.58 -22.86
N PHE A 34 4.76 16.52 -23.66
CA PHE A 34 4.92 16.60 -25.10
C PHE A 34 3.94 17.57 -25.73
N ILE A 35 2.66 17.50 -25.34
CA ILE A 35 1.62 18.41 -25.85
C ILE A 35 1.92 19.85 -25.42
N SER A 36 2.26 20.07 -24.14
CA SER A 36 2.56 21.40 -23.61
C SER A 36 3.80 22.03 -24.27
N LEU A 37 4.89 21.28 -24.38
CA LEU A 37 6.13 21.75 -25.04
C LEU A 37 5.92 21.99 -26.53
N PHE A 38 5.14 21.16 -27.22
CA PHE A 38 4.83 21.38 -28.64
C PHE A 38 4.12 22.71 -28.87
N ILE A 39 3.18 23.07 -28.00
CA ILE A 39 2.50 24.36 -28.01
C ILE A 39 3.51 25.48 -27.70
N ALA A 40 4.31 25.33 -26.64
CA ALA A 40 5.30 26.34 -26.24
C ALA A 40 6.36 26.62 -27.34
N ILE A 41 6.85 25.58 -28.02
CA ILE A 41 7.78 25.69 -29.15
C ILE A 41 7.12 26.43 -30.31
N SER A 42 5.85 26.14 -30.62
CA SER A 42 5.11 26.83 -31.67
C SER A 42 5.00 28.33 -31.42
N PHE A 43 4.84 28.73 -30.15
CA PHE A 43 4.84 30.15 -29.76
C PHE A 43 6.23 30.77 -29.71
N MET A 44 7.27 29.99 -29.38
CA MET A 44 8.66 30.45 -29.44
C MET A 44 9.03 30.93 -30.85
N PHE A 45 8.62 30.20 -31.89
CA PHE A 45 8.82 30.62 -33.29
C PHE A 45 8.09 31.92 -33.66
N LYS A 46 7.04 32.30 -32.91
CA LYS A 46 6.33 33.58 -33.07
C LYS A 46 6.94 34.73 -32.27
N GLY A 47 8.08 34.51 -31.60
CA GLY A 47 8.78 35.50 -30.79
C GLY A 47 8.42 35.48 -29.30
N TYR A 48 7.49 34.63 -28.87
CA TYR A 48 7.11 34.50 -27.46
C TYR A 48 8.02 33.54 -26.71
N TRP A 49 9.31 33.87 -26.66
CA TRP A 49 10.33 33.04 -26.00
C TRP A 49 9.96 32.70 -24.56
N VAL A 50 9.37 33.64 -23.80
CA VAL A 50 9.06 33.51 -22.36
C VAL A 50 8.13 32.33 -22.02
N ILE A 51 7.33 31.88 -22.99
CA ILE A 51 6.40 30.76 -22.80
C ILE A 51 7.16 29.44 -22.61
N LEU A 52 8.31 29.28 -23.26
CA LEU A 52 9.12 28.06 -23.20
C LEU A 52 9.67 27.77 -21.78
N PRO A 53 10.37 28.69 -21.09
CA PRO A 53 10.85 28.43 -19.74
C PRO A 53 9.71 28.28 -18.73
N PHE A 54 8.58 28.97 -18.91
CA PHE A 54 7.41 28.81 -18.05
C PHE A 54 6.83 27.39 -18.17
N ALA A 55 6.57 26.91 -19.39
CA ALA A 55 6.07 25.56 -19.63
C ALA A 55 7.06 24.48 -19.13
N GLY A 56 8.37 24.70 -19.32
CA GLY A 56 9.40 23.80 -18.81
C GLY A 56 9.36 23.68 -17.28
N ILE A 57 9.26 24.80 -16.56
CA ILE A 57 9.17 24.81 -15.09
C ILE A 57 7.89 24.11 -14.62
N GLU A 58 6.75 24.39 -15.27
CA GLU A 58 5.48 23.73 -14.94
C GLU A 58 5.60 22.21 -15.06
N MET A 59 6.20 21.72 -16.15
CA MET A 59 6.40 20.28 -16.35
C MET A 59 7.33 19.65 -15.32
N ILE A 60 8.41 20.34 -14.93
CA ILE A 60 9.31 19.87 -13.87
C ILE A 60 8.57 19.79 -12.54
N LEU A 61 7.78 20.81 -12.19
CA LEU A 61 7.03 20.87 -10.94
C LEU A 61 5.99 19.73 -10.86
N LEU A 62 5.24 19.53 -11.94
CA LEU A 62 4.28 18.42 -12.09
C LEU A 62 4.97 17.06 -11.91
N ALA A 63 6.12 16.87 -12.57
CA ALA A 63 6.88 15.63 -12.45
C ALA A 63 7.34 15.37 -11.00
N VAL A 64 7.88 16.39 -10.32
CA VAL A 64 8.34 16.27 -8.93
C VAL A 64 7.18 15.96 -7.98
N MET A 65 6.05 16.68 -8.08
CA MET A 65 4.89 16.45 -7.22
C MET A 65 4.32 15.05 -7.39
N LEU A 66 4.27 14.57 -8.63
CA LEU A 66 3.69 13.27 -8.94
C LEU A 66 4.63 12.13 -8.52
N LEU A 67 5.95 12.28 -8.69
CA LEU A 67 6.94 11.36 -8.11
C LEU A 67 6.87 11.32 -6.59
N TYR A 68 6.70 12.46 -5.94
CA TYR A 68 6.51 12.54 -4.48
C TYR A 68 5.25 11.79 -4.04
N CYS A 69 4.14 11.97 -4.78
CA CYS A 69 2.89 11.25 -4.53
C CYS A 69 3.07 9.74 -4.68
N CYS A 70 3.69 9.27 -5.77
CA CYS A 70 3.96 7.85 -5.99
C CYS A 70 4.86 7.25 -4.91
N HIS A 71 5.90 7.98 -4.48
CA HIS A 71 6.79 7.52 -3.40
C HIS A 71 6.03 7.35 -2.09
N ASN A 72 5.17 8.32 -1.75
CA ASN A 72 4.40 8.30 -0.50
C ASN A 72 3.22 7.31 -0.55
N ASN A 73 2.78 6.86 -1.73
CA ASN A 73 1.70 5.88 -1.89
C ASN A 73 2.17 4.40 -1.81
N SER A 74 3.40 4.15 -1.36
CA SER A 74 3.99 2.80 -1.20
C SER A 74 3.50 2.04 0.05
N MET A 75 2.23 2.23 0.39
CA MET A 75 1.63 1.72 1.60
C MET A 75 1.12 0.29 1.35
N CYS A 76 1.85 -0.68 1.90
CA CYS A 76 1.52 -2.10 1.81
C CYS A 76 1.71 -2.78 3.17
N GLU A 77 0.81 -3.70 3.48
CA GLU A 77 0.92 -4.67 4.56
C GLU A 77 1.13 -6.05 3.95
N ARG A 78 2.13 -6.78 4.44
CA ARG A 78 2.46 -8.12 3.97
C ARG A 78 2.61 -9.03 5.18
N ILE A 79 1.79 -10.08 5.20
CA ILE A 79 1.78 -11.12 6.23
C ILE A 79 2.28 -12.39 5.57
N ARG A 80 3.37 -12.96 6.08
CA ARG A 80 3.90 -14.25 5.65
C ARG A 80 3.78 -15.23 6.80
N ILE A 81 3.10 -16.34 6.57
CA ILE A 81 2.93 -17.43 7.52
C ILE A 81 3.78 -18.59 7.03
N PHE A 82 4.79 -18.92 7.82
CA PHE A 82 5.63 -20.11 7.68
C PHE A 82 5.10 -21.22 8.61
N GLU A 83 5.77 -22.38 8.64
CA GLU A 83 5.42 -23.47 9.55
C GLU A 83 5.52 -23.06 11.02
N ASP A 84 6.62 -22.44 11.44
CA ASP A 84 6.89 -22.09 12.84
C ASP A 84 6.68 -20.62 13.21
N LYS A 85 6.58 -19.74 12.20
CA LYS A 85 6.59 -18.29 12.41
C LYS A 85 5.69 -17.50 11.48
N VAL A 86 5.32 -16.31 11.92
CA VAL A 86 4.50 -15.35 11.20
C VAL A 86 5.27 -14.03 11.15
N ASN A 87 5.62 -13.62 9.93
CA ASN A 87 6.30 -12.37 9.66
C ASN A 87 5.29 -11.37 9.12
N ILE A 88 5.10 -10.28 9.86
CA ILE A 88 4.21 -9.20 9.47
C ILE A 88 5.08 -7.99 9.20
N SER A 89 4.99 -7.47 7.99
CA SER A 89 5.65 -6.24 7.59
C SER A 89 4.59 -5.23 7.20
N SER A 90 4.54 -4.10 7.89
CA SER A 90 3.66 -3.00 7.56
C SER A 90 4.49 -1.78 7.19
N LYS A 91 4.23 -1.23 6.00
CA LYS A 91 4.73 0.08 5.58
C LYS A 91 3.72 1.20 5.84
N TYR A 92 2.61 0.91 6.53
CA TYR A 92 1.59 1.90 6.79
C TYR A 92 2.11 3.03 7.69
N ARG A 93 1.79 4.29 7.36
CA ARG A 93 2.33 5.49 8.02
C ARG A 93 2.18 5.48 9.56
N LYS A 94 1.07 4.94 10.07
CA LYS A 94 0.82 4.81 11.52
C LYS A 94 1.44 3.58 12.17
N ASN A 95 1.85 2.58 11.40
CA ASN A 95 2.29 1.28 11.92
C ASN A 95 3.49 0.74 11.13
N LYS A 96 4.52 1.58 10.94
CA LYS A 96 5.76 1.16 10.26
C LYS A 96 6.52 0.19 11.16
N GLY A 97 6.64 -1.06 10.74
CA GLY A 97 7.35 -2.06 11.52
C GLY A 97 7.48 -3.41 10.84
N PHE A 98 8.47 -4.17 11.33
CA PHE A 98 8.60 -5.60 11.09
C PHE A 98 8.34 -6.30 12.41
N PHE A 99 7.41 -7.25 12.39
CA PHE A 99 7.01 -8.03 13.56
C PHE A 99 7.12 -9.50 13.20
N GLU A 100 8.04 -10.20 13.85
CA GLU A 100 8.18 -11.65 13.75
C GLU A 100 7.63 -12.25 15.04
N VAL A 101 6.61 -13.09 14.89
CA VAL A 101 5.97 -13.79 16.01
C VAL A 101 5.97 -15.27 15.68
N ASN A 102 6.24 -16.11 16.67
CA ASN A 102 6.10 -17.54 16.45
C ASN A 102 4.61 -17.90 16.35
N LYS A 103 4.28 -18.73 15.37
CA LYS A 103 2.93 -19.05 14.93
C LYS A 103 2.06 -19.60 16.07
N TYR A 104 2.64 -20.40 16.95
CA TYR A 104 1.94 -21.05 18.06
C TYR A 104 1.46 -20.07 19.14
N TRP A 105 2.09 -18.90 19.23
CA TRP A 105 1.73 -17.86 20.20
C TRP A 105 1.04 -16.64 19.56
N ALA A 106 0.81 -16.68 18.26
CA ALA A 106 0.09 -15.63 17.55
C ALA A 106 -1.41 -15.82 17.79
N SER A 107 -2.07 -14.81 18.37
CA SER A 107 -3.53 -14.80 18.53
C SER A 107 -4.14 -13.67 17.70
N VAL A 108 -5.18 -14.00 16.94
CA VAL A 108 -5.94 -13.03 16.13
C VAL A 108 -7.09 -12.49 16.97
N VAL A 109 -7.05 -11.18 17.26
CA VAL A 109 -8.06 -10.50 18.07
C VAL A 109 -8.82 -9.52 17.20
N LEU A 110 -10.13 -9.74 17.06
CA LEU A 110 -11.03 -8.80 16.40
C LEU A 110 -11.66 -7.89 17.45
N SER A 111 -11.26 -6.62 17.47
CA SER A 111 -11.84 -5.61 18.35
C SER A 111 -13.08 -5.00 17.71
N LYS A 112 -14.20 -5.04 18.43
CA LYS A 112 -15.44 -4.39 18.01
C LYS A 112 -15.34 -2.88 18.23
N PRO A 113 -15.85 -2.07 17.29
CA PRO A 113 -15.87 -0.62 17.43
C PRO A 113 -16.71 -0.21 18.65
N LYS A 114 -16.29 0.84 19.35
CA LYS A 114 -17.01 1.40 20.50
C LYS A 114 -18.32 2.11 20.09
N TYR A 115 -18.40 2.57 18.83
CA TYR A 115 -19.54 3.31 18.28
C TYR A 115 -20.07 2.61 17.02
N LYS A 116 -21.40 2.59 16.84
CA LYS A 116 -22.04 2.10 15.60
C LYS A 116 -21.56 2.94 14.41
N GLY A 117 -21.16 2.28 13.32
CA GLY A 117 -20.68 2.91 12.08
C GLY A 117 -19.16 3.01 11.94
N TYR A 118 -18.38 2.64 12.97
CA TYR A 118 -16.94 2.53 12.85
C TYR A 118 -16.51 1.13 12.40
N PRO A 119 -15.43 0.99 11.63
CA PRO A 119 -14.93 -0.32 11.21
C PRO A 119 -14.38 -1.12 12.40
N HIS A 120 -14.49 -2.45 12.33
CA HIS A 120 -13.77 -3.37 13.21
C HIS A 120 -12.27 -3.19 13.07
N ARG A 121 -11.51 -3.44 14.14
CA ARG A 121 -10.05 -3.43 14.11
C ARG A 121 -9.54 -4.84 14.31
N LEU A 122 -8.58 -5.26 13.49
CA LEU A 122 -7.99 -6.59 13.56
C LEU A 122 -6.57 -6.46 14.09
N PHE A 123 -6.27 -7.19 15.14
CA PHE A 123 -4.96 -7.20 15.78
C PHE A 123 -4.38 -8.61 15.76
N ILE A 124 -3.07 -8.71 15.57
CA ILE A 124 -2.31 -9.89 15.98
C ILE A 124 -1.60 -9.57 17.29
N ARG A 125 -1.85 -10.41 18.30
CA ARG A 125 -1.27 -10.30 19.63
C ARG A 125 -0.20 -11.37 19.83
N TYR A 126 0.93 -10.97 20.42
CA TYR A 126 2.02 -11.85 20.84
C TYR A 126 2.68 -11.30 22.11
N LYS A 127 2.78 -12.12 23.17
CA LYS A 127 3.43 -11.78 24.46
C LYS A 127 3.14 -10.35 24.96
N GLY A 128 1.86 -9.96 24.96
CA GLY A 128 1.41 -8.64 25.43
C GLY A 128 1.64 -7.47 24.45
N LYS A 129 2.26 -7.71 23.30
CA LYS A 129 2.32 -6.74 22.20
C LYS A 129 1.19 -6.99 21.21
N GLU A 130 0.65 -5.92 20.66
CA GLU A 130 -0.45 -5.95 19.68
C GLU A 130 -0.03 -5.16 18.45
N MET A 131 -0.31 -5.72 17.28
CA MET A 131 -0.13 -5.01 16.01
C MET A 131 -1.40 -5.04 15.19
N GLU A 132 -1.89 -3.85 14.84
CA GLU A 132 -3.06 -3.67 13.97
C GLU A 132 -2.72 -4.06 12.53
N ILE A 133 -3.62 -4.81 11.89
CA ILE A 133 -3.50 -5.35 10.53
C ILE A 133 -4.82 -5.15 9.78
N GLY A 134 -4.75 -5.02 8.46
CA GLY A 134 -5.92 -4.82 7.62
C GLY A 134 -6.50 -3.42 7.80
N VAL A 135 -5.66 -2.43 8.10
CA VAL A 135 -6.10 -1.02 8.24
C VAL A 135 -6.67 -0.52 6.92
N MET A 136 -6.10 -0.98 5.80
CA MET A 136 -6.54 -0.65 4.44
C MET A 136 -7.75 -1.42 3.93
N LEU A 137 -8.13 -2.49 4.62
CA LEU A 137 -9.24 -3.33 4.18
C LEU A 137 -10.57 -2.71 4.56
N GLU A 138 -11.57 -2.92 3.71
CA GLU A 138 -12.94 -2.65 4.11
C GLU A 138 -13.38 -3.62 5.22
N ASP A 139 -14.41 -3.26 5.98
CA ASP A 139 -14.80 -4.01 7.17
C ASP A 139 -15.15 -5.48 6.88
N LYS A 140 -15.87 -5.72 5.77
CA LYS A 140 -16.19 -7.08 5.29
C LYS A 140 -14.94 -7.87 4.92
N GLU A 141 -13.99 -7.25 4.23
CA GLU A 141 -12.72 -7.88 3.85
C GLU A 141 -11.84 -8.18 5.07
N ARG A 142 -11.86 -7.30 6.06
CA ARG A 142 -11.14 -7.47 7.33
C ARG A 142 -11.69 -8.66 8.13
N LEU A 143 -13.01 -8.82 8.20
CA LEU A 143 -13.66 -9.98 8.80
C LEU A 143 -13.27 -11.29 8.09
N LYS A 144 -13.26 -11.27 6.75
CA LYS A 144 -12.84 -12.42 5.93
C LYS A 144 -11.38 -12.78 6.17
N LEU A 145 -10.49 -11.79 6.24
CA LEU A 145 -9.08 -11.98 6.58
C LEU A 145 -8.92 -12.61 7.97
N ALA A 146 -9.66 -12.14 8.98
CA ALA A 146 -9.60 -12.70 10.33
C ALA A 146 -9.97 -14.19 10.36
N ALA A 147 -10.99 -14.59 9.60
CA ALA A 147 -11.39 -15.99 9.49
C ALA A 147 -10.32 -16.85 8.79
N MET A 148 -9.72 -16.33 7.71
CA MET A 148 -8.63 -17.01 6.99
C MET A 148 -7.40 -17.20 7.88
N LEU A 149 -6.94 -16.14 8.56
CA LEU A 149 -5.79 -16.20 9.46
C LEU A 149 -6.01 -17.21 10.60
N ASN A 150 -7.19 -17.21 11.23
CA ASN A 150 -7.52 -18.18 12.28
C ASN A 150 -7.46 -19.63 11.78
N THR A 151 -7.85 -19.87 10.53
CA THR A 151 -7.81 -21.20 9.91
C THR A 151 -6.37 -21.63 9.64
N SER A 152 -5.55 -20.74 9.05
CA SER A 152 -4.15 -21.02 8.73
C SER A 152 -3.28 -21.22 9.98
N LEU A 153 -3.56 -20.49 11.08
CA LEU A 153 -2.86 -20.68 12.35
C LEU A 153 -3.18 -22.04 12.98
N LYS A 154 -4.45 -22.49 12.94
CA LYS A 154 -4.85 -23.80 13.48
C LYS A 154 -4.30 -24.99 12.70
N LYS A 155 -4.04 -24.82 11.40
CA LYS A 155 -3.63 -25.92 10.50
C LYS A 155 -2.27 -26.55 10.84
N GLY A 156 -1.40 -25.87 11.60
CA GLY A 156 -0.07 -26.37 12.00
C GLY A 156 0.04 -26.92 13.42
N ILE A 157 -1.08 -27.08 14.14
CA ILE A 157 -1.12 -27.55 15.54
C ILE A 157 -1.64 -29.01 15.58
N LYS A 158 -1.25 -29.85 14.62
CA LYS A 158 -1.70 -31.24 14.54
C LYS A 158 -0.56 -32.21 14.87
#